data_AF-A0A505I364-F1
#
_entry.id   AF-A0A505I364-F1
#
_cell.length_a   1.000
_cell.length_b   1.000
_cell.length_c   1.000
_cell.angle_alpha   90.00
_cell.angle_beta   90.00
_cell.angle_gamma   90.00
#
_symmetry.space_group_name_H-M   'P 1'
#
loop_
_entity.id
_entity.type
_entity.pdbx_description
1 polymer ?
#
loop_
_entity_poly.entity_id
_entity_poly.type
_entity_poly.pdbx_seq_one_letter_code
_entity_poly.pdbx_strand_id
1 'polypeptide(L)'
;MPGETNIPPRRDRHVSKVHIADTPITLRNWHKHVNWLNVTMIVLIPLYGCIQALWIPLRLKTAIWAVAYYFFTALGVTADTERDPYSVHKGIFYAHFGWMILKQNPKRFGRTDISDLNADPVIVWQHRHFLKIVVLMGLVVPMLVAGIWGDWWGGFVYAGILRIFFVQQATFCVNSLAHWLGEQPFDDRNSPRDHVVTALATMGEGYHNFHHEFPSDYRNAIRWYQYDPTKWAIWCWGQMGLARDLKMFRENEIEKGRVQQLQKKVDKKRAELDWGTPLSELPVMEWEEFVERARSRALVVVAGVVHDVEDFVKEHPGGRAMIQAGVGKDATAMFNGGVYYHSNAAHNLLSMMRVAVIRGGSEVEIWKRPQKEM
;
A
#
# COMPACT_ATOMS: atom_id res chain seq x y z
N MET A 1 13.02 -35.76 -65.89
CA MET A 1 11.77 -35.59 -65.11
C MET A 1 12.16 -35.24 -63.67
N PRO A 2 11.39 -34.35 -63.02
CA PRO A 2 11.78 -33.04 -62.46
C PRO A 2 12.50 -33.15 -61.10
N GLY A 3 13.19 -32.16 -60.53
CA GLY A 3 13.29 -30.71 -60.75
C GLY A 3 13.74 -30.10 -59.41
N GLU A 4 14.75 -29.25 -59.44
CA GLU A 4 15.41 -28.64 -58.27
C GLU A 4 14.41 -27.98 -57.30
N THR A 5 14.43 -28.39 -56.03
CA THR A 5 13.70 -27.69 -54.97
C THR A 5 14.45 -26.41 -54.59
N ASN A 6 14.06 -25.31 -55.25
CA ASN A 6 14.37 -23.94 -54.84
C ASN A 6 13.79 -23.68 -53.43
N ILE A 7 14.61 -23.84 -52.40
CA ILE A 7 14.29 -23.31 -51.06
C ILE A 7 14.72 -21.83 -51.08
N PRO A 8 13.78 -20.87 -51.02
CA PRO A 8 14.16 -19.47 -50.99
C PRO A 8 14.98 -19.19 -49.72
N PRO A 9 16.01 -18.33 -49.77
CA PRO A 9 16.74 -17.95 -48.58
C PRO A 9 15.75 -17.37 -47.57
N ARG A 10 15.82 -17.85 -46.31
CA ARG A 10 15.08 -17.25 -45.20
C ARG A 10 15.33 -15.76 -45.25
N ARG A 11 14.27 -14.97 -45.55
CA ARG A 11 14.31 -13.51 -45.45
C ARG A 11 15.02 -13.15 -44.16
N ASP A 12 16.07 -12.33 -44.28
CA ASP A 12 16.76 -11.74 -43.14
C ASP A 12 15.73 -11.35 -42.10
N ARG A 13 15.84 -11.93 -40.90
CA ARG A 13 15.05 -11.48 -39.77
C ARG A 13 15.36 -10.00 -39.63
N HIS A 14 14.42 -9.15 -40.00
CA HIS A 14 14.49 -7.72 -39.73
C HIS A 14 14.94 -7.57 -38.28
N VAL A 15 16.19 -7.12 -38.09
CA VAL A 15 16.69 -6.76 -36.77
C VAL A 15 15.73 -5.69 -36.28
N SER A 16 14.86 -6.05 -35.35
CA SER A 16 13.90 -5.14 -34.74
C SER A 16 14.72 -3.97 -34.21
N LYS A 17 14.61 -2.78 -34.83
CA LYS A 17 15.28 -1.57 -34.36
C LYS A 17 15.03 -1.46 -32.85
N VAL A 18 16.10 -1.34 -32.08
CA VAL A 18 16.02 -1.15 -30.63
C VAL A 18 15.23 0.13 -30.38
N HIS A 19 14.22 0.05 -29.51
CA HIS A 19 13.38 1.21 -29.23
C HIS A 19 14.22 2.29 -28.52
N ILE A 20 13.97 3.58 -28.80
CA ILE A 20 14.77 4.67 -28.22
C ILE A 20 14.82 4.61 -26.68
N ALA A 21 13.71 4.20 -26.06
CA ALA A 21 13.60 4.02 -24.60
C ALA A 21 14.55 2.96 -24.01
N ASP A 22 15.08 2.05 -24.83
CA ASP A 22 16.01 1.00 -24.41
C ASP A 22 17.49 1.39 -24.67
N THR A 23 17.73 2.58 -25.22
CA THR A 23 19.10 3.09 -25.45
C THR A 23 19.54 4.02 -24.31
N PRO A 24 20.84 4.15 -24.01
CA PRO A 24 21.32 5.11 -23.02
C PRO A 24 21.04 6.56 -23.44
N ILE A 25 20.64 7.40 -22.48
CA ILE A 25 20.48 8.84 -22.70
C ILE A 25 21.87 9.49 -22.76
N THR A 26 22.11 10.27 -23.80
CA THR A 26 23.34 11.03 -24.05
C THR A 26 22.97 12.46 -24.47
N LEU A 27 23.94 13.38 -24.41
CA LEU A 27 23.77 14.75 -24.91
C LEU A 27 23.35 14.82 -26.39
N ARG A 28 23.65 13.79 -27.19
CA ARG A 28 23.31 13.75 -28.62
C ARG A 28 21.91 13.22 -28.92
N ASN A 29 21.33 12.40 -28.04
CA ASN A 29 20.04 11.72 -28.31
C ASN A 29 18.93 12.05 -27.31
N TRP A 30 19.18 12.77 -26.21
CA TRP A 30 18.18 13.03 -25.16
C TRP A 30 16.82 13.51 -25.72
N HIS A 31 16.83 14.42 -26.68
CA HIS A 31 15.61 14.97 -27.31
C HIS A 31 14.77 13.91 -28.04
N LYS A 32 15.37 12.78 -28.43
CA LYS A 32 14.68 11.65 -29.07
C LYS A 32 13.91 10.81 -28.05
N HIS A 33 14.35 10.79 -26.79
CA HIS A 33 13.67 10.14 -25.67
C HIS A 33 12.49 10.96 -25.18
N VAL A 34 12.45 12.27 -25.45
CA VAL A 34 11.36 13.15 -25.03
C VAL A 34 10.11 12.91 -25.89
N ASN A 35 8.96 12.79 -25.23
CA ASN A 35 7.65 12.85 -25.85
C ASN A 35 7.18 14.31 -25.90
N TRP A 36 7.52 15.00 -27.00
CA TRP A 36 7.24 16.42 -27.15
C TRP A 36 5.75 16.77 -27.15
N LEU A 37 4.88 15.88 -27.63
CA LEU A 37 3.43 16.09 -27.53
C LEU A 37 2.99 16.17 -26.07
N ASN A 38 3.44 15.23 -25.25
CA ASN A 38 3.13 15.22 -23.82
C ASN A 38 3.79 16.41 -23.11
N VAL A 39 5.02 16.78 -23.46
CA VAL A 39 5.66 18.00 -22.91
C VAL A 39 4.82 19.25 -23.22
N THR A 40 4.31 19.39 -24.45
CA THR A 40 3.43 20.51 -24.80
C THR A 40 2.17 20.51 -23.93
N MET A 41 1.49 19.38 -23.83
CA MET A 41 0.21 19.28 -23.12
C MET A 41 0.34 19.43 -21.60
N ILE A 42 1.41 18.89 -21.02
CA ILE A 42 1.58 18.73 -19.57
C ILE A 42 2.45 19.81 -18.95
N VAL A 43 3.34 20.42 -19.73
CA VAL A 43 4.28 21.45 -19.24
C VAL A 43 3.97 22.80 -19.86
N LEU A 44 3.96 22.89 -21.20
CA LEU A 44 3.88 24.19 -21.87
C LEU A 44 2.50 24.84 -21.74
N ILE A 45 1.41 24.09 -21.88
CA ILE A 45 0.05 24.62 -21.72
C ILE A 45 -0.20 25.10 -20.28
N PRO A 46 0.09 24.31 -19.22
CA PRO A 46 -0.01 24.80 -17.85
C PRO A 46 0.86 26.02 -17.55
N LEU A 47 2.11 26.02 -18.04
CA LEU A 47 3.00 27.16 -17.89
C LEU A 47 2.41 28.42 -18.54
N TYR A 48 1.83 28.29 -19.74
CA TYR A 48 1.10 29.37 -20.38
C TYR A 48 -0.06 29.85 -19.50
N GLY A 49 -0.84 28.96 -18.89
CA GLY A 49 -1.90 29.33 -17.93
C GLY A 49 -1.38 30.10 -16.72
N CYS A 50 -0.28 29.66 -16.11
CA CYS A 50 0.37 30.33 -14.98
C CYS A 50 0.85 31.73 -15.36
N ILE A 51 1.45 31.86 -16.55
CA ILE A 51 1.90 33.14 -17.11
C ILE A 51 0.68 34.04 -17.31
N GLN A 52 -0.37 33.57 -18.00
CA GLN A 52 -1.59 34.35 -18.25
C GLN A 52 -2.28 34.83 -16.96
N ALA A 53 -2.24 34.04 -15.88
CA ALA A 53 -2.82 34.40 -14.59
C ALA A 53 -2.16 35.64 -13.95
N LEU A 54 -0.96 36.04 -14.38
CA LEU A 54 -0.32 37.28 -13.94
C LEU A 54 -1.05 38.54 -14.45
N TRP A 55 -1.78 38.44 -15.57
CA TRP A 55 -2.49 39.57 -16.19
C TRP A 55 -4.02 39.45 -16.13
N ILE A 56 -4.55 38.26 -15.89
CA ILE A 56 -6.00 38.03 -15.84
C ILE A 56 -6.43 37.91 -14.38
N PRO A 57 -7.13 38.92 -13.82
CA PRO A 57 -7.53 38.89 -12.41
C PRO A 57 -8.58 37.81 -12.15
N LEU A 58 -8.38 37.03 -11.09
CA LEU A 58 -9.33 35.99 -10.69
C LEU A 58 -10.59 36.61 -10.08
N ARG A 59 -11.73 36.51 -10.77
CA ARG A 59 -13.03 36.91 -10.23
C ARG A 59 -13.61 35.80 -9.35
N LEU A 60 -14.31 36.17 -8.27
CA LEU A 60 -14.90 35.21 -7.33
C LEU A 60 -15.83 34.19 -7.98
N LYS A 61 -16.72 34.62 -8.89
CA LYS A 61 -17.64 33.72 -9.62
C LYS A 61 -16.87 32.68 -10.44
N THR A 62 -15.79 33.10 -11.09
CA THR A 62 -14.90 32.23 -11.87
C THR A 62 -14.09 31.28 -10.98
N ALA A 63 -13.65 31.74 -9.81
CA ALA A 63 -12.98 30.89 -8.83
C ALA A 63 -13.92 29.77 -8.33
N ILE A 64 -15.14 30.12 -7.93
CA ILE A 64 -16.16 29.16 -7.50
C ILE A 64 -16.45 28.17 -8.63
N TRP A 65 -16.61 28.65 -9.86
CA TRP A 65 -16.82 27.80 -11.02
C TRP A 65 -15.64 26.85 -11.28
N ALA A 66 -14.41 27.34 -11.27
CA ALA A 66 -13.21 26.52 -11.46
C ALA A 66 -13.12 25.40 -10.42
N VAL A 67 -13.40 25.71 -9.15
CA VAL A 67 -13.41 24.73 -8.05
C VAL A 67 -14.55 23.72 -8.23
N ALA A 68 -15.78 24.16 -8.50
CA ALA A 68 -16.89 23.24 -8.74
C ALA A 68 -16.61 22.30 -9.93
N TYR A 69 -16.06 22.85 -11.01
CA TYR A 69 -15.72 22.08 -12.21
C TYR A 69 -14.52 21.14 -12.00
N TYR A 70 -13.58 21.48 -11.11
CA TYR A 70 -12.54 20.56 -10.64
C TYR A 70 -13.18 19.31 -10.02
N PHE A 71 -14.10 19.48 -9.07
CA PHE A 71 -14.76 18.36 -8.39
C PHE A 71 -15.59 17.51 -9.37
N PHE A 72 -16.31 18.12 -10.32
CA PHE A 72 -17.05 17.37 -11.35
C PHE A 72 -16.12 16.55 -12.26
N THR A 73 -14.95 17.09 -12.60
CA THR A 73 -13.98 16.37 -13.45
C THR A 73 -13.33 15.22 -12.68
N ALA A 74 -12.96 15.46 -11.42
CA ALA A 74 -12.23 14.48 -10.62
C ALA A 74 -13.05 13.23 -10.29
N LEU A 75 -14.39 13.33 -10.26
CA LEU A 75 -15.26 12.16 -10.09
C LEU A 75 -15.17 11.15 -11.26
N GLY A 76 -14.63 11.54 -12.42
CA GLY A 76 -14.56 10.70 -13.62
C GLY A 76 -13.21 10.03 -13.88
N VAL A 77 -12.24 10.11 -12.96
CA VAL A 77 -10.88 9.60 -13.16
C VAL A 77 -10.54 8.59 -12.07
N THR A 78 -10.60 7.29 -12.39
CA THR A 78 -10.11 6.19 -11.53
C THR A 78 -9.58 5.04 -12.41
N ALA A 79 -8.34 4.58 -12.18
CA ALA A 79 -7.82 3.27 -12.58
C ALA A 79 -6.32 3.15 -12.30
N ASP A 80 -5.88 1.98 -11.82
CA ASP A 80 -4.47 1.57 -11.80
C ASP A 80 -4.33 0.05 -12.07
N THR A 81 -3.22 -0.41 -12.68
CA THR A 81 -2.94 -1.84 -12.92
C THR A 81 -1.44 -2.19 -12.89
N GLU A 82 -1.12 -3.44 -12.54
CA GLU A 82 0.23 -3.92 -12.16
C GLU A 82 1.33 -3.95 -13.23
N ARG A 83 1.07 -3.67 -14.53
CA ARG A 83 2.11 -3.66 -15.59
C ARG A 83 2.49 -2.24 -15.97
N ASP A 84 2.98 -1.55 -14.94
CA ASP A 84 2.92 -0.10 -14.81
C ASP A 84 4.05 0.67 -15.56
N PRO A 85 3.72 1.61 -16.49
CA PRO A 85 4.66 2.59 -17.07
C PRO A 85 5.40 3.49 -16.06
N TYR A 86 4.80 3.74 -14.89
CA TYR A 86 5.15 4.77 -13.91
C TYR A 86 5.76 4.26 -12.60
N SER A 87 6.21 3.00 -12.54
CA SER A 87 6.85 2.37 -11.37
C SER A 87 7.69 3.32 -10.50
N VAL A 88 7.28 3.48 -9.23
CA VAL A 88 7.93 4.30 -8.19
C VAL A 88 9.41 3.97 -7.95
N HIS A 89 9.85 2.74 -8.26
CA HIS A 89 11.25 2.33 -8.14
C HIS A 89 12.21 3.13 -9.05
N LYS A 90 11.71 3.81 -10.09
CA LYS A 90 12.50 4.72 -10.94
C LYS A 90 12.65 6.13 -10.33
N GLY A 91 12.11 6.34 -9.13
CA GLY A 91 12.14 7.61 -8.40
C GLY A 91 10.80 8.35 -8.43
N ILE A 92 10.53 9.11 -7.38
CA ILE A 92 9.26 9.81 -7.17
C ILE A 92 8.91 10.79 -8.30
N PHE A 93 9.91 11.50 -8.85
CA PHE A 93 9.71 12.41 -9.97
C PHE A 93 9.35 11.68 -11.27
N TYR A 94 9.94 10.50 -11.48
CA TYR A 94 9.60 9.68 -12.63
C TYR A 94 8.16 9.19 -12.54
N ALA A 95 7.75 8.70 -11.37
CA ALA A 95 6.39 8.22 -11.13
C ALA A 95 5.34 9.34 -11.18
N HIS A 96 5.69 10.55 -10.72
CA HIS A 96 4.79 11.69 -10.76
C HIS A 96 4.57 12.21 -12.19
N PHE A 97 5.63 12.55 -12.93
CA PHE A 97 5.47 13.13 -14.28
C PHE A 97 6.42 12.58 -15.34
N GLY A 98 7.57 12.03 -14.94
CA GLY A 98 8.63 11.61 -15.86
C GLY A 98 8.19 10.55 -16.88
N TRP A 99 7.31 9.62 -16.47
CA TRP A 99 6.78 8.57 -17.34
C TRP A 99 5.97 9.09 -18.52
N MET A 100 5.32 10.25 -18.38
CA MET A 100 4.55 10.88 -19.45
C MET A 100 5.44 11.66 -20.42
N ILE A 101 6.49 12.32 -19.93
CA ILE A 101 7.37 13.15 -20.77
C ILE A 101 8.46 12.35 -21.48
N LEU A 102 8.72 11.11 -21.04
CA LEU A 102 9.68 10.19 -21.67
C LEU A 102 8.94 9.13 -22.49
N LYS A 103 9.43 8.85 -23.70
CA LYS A 103 8.93 7.76 -24.53
C LYS A 103 9.17 6.42 -23.83
N GLN A 104 8.11 5.66 -23.67
CA GLN A 104 8.15 4.29 -23.18
C GLN A 104 8.24 3.30 -24.35
N ASN A 105 8.83 2.11 -24.13
CA ASN A 105 8.77 1.04 -25.11
C ASN A 105 7.44 0.28 -24.99
N PRO A 106 6.55 0.31 -26.02
CA PRO A 106 5.26 -0.35 -25.94
C PRO A 106 5.32 -1.86 -25.68
N LYS A 107 6.43 -2.51 -26.03
CA LYS A 107 6.63 -3.95 -25.81
C LYS A 107 6.73 -4.32 -24.33
N ARG A 108 6.95 -3.34 -23.44
CA ARG A 108 6.99 -3.56 -21.98
C ARG A 108 5.60 -3.59 -21.35
N PHE A 109 4.57 -3.13 -22.05
CA PHE A 109 3.22 -3.09 -21.51
C PHE A 109 2.56 -4.47 -21.54
N GLY A 110 1.77 -4.72 -20.50
CA GLY A 110 0.86 -5.84 -20.49
C GLY A 110 -0.18 -5.76 -21.58
N ARG A 111 -0.64 -6.93 -22.04
CA ARG A 111 -1.90 -7.02 -22.75
C ARG A 111 -2.96 -7.41 -21.74
N THR A 112 -4.04 -6.66 -21.73
CA THR A 112 -5.23 -6.91 -20.92
C THR A 112 -6.40 -7.11 -21.88
N ASP A 113 -7.35 -7.95 -21.49
CA ASP A 113 -8.61 -8.03 -22.22
C ASP A 113 -9.35 -6.69 -22.10
N ILE A 114 -9.81 -6.18 -23.23
CA ILE A 114 -10.56 -4.92 -23.36
C ILE A 114 -11.83 -5.13 -24.20
N SER A 115 -12.27 -6.38 -24.32
CA SER A 115 -13.44 -6.76 -25.14
C SER A 115 -14.71 -6.09 -24.63
N ASP A 116 -14.85 -5.91 -23.32
CA ASP A 116 -15.94 -5.17 -22.67
C ASP A 116 -15.95 -3.69 -23.08
N LEU A 117 -14.79 -3.02 -23.04
CA LEU A 117 -14.66 -1.62 -23.44
C LEU A 117 -14.96 -1.41 -24.94
N ASN A 118 -14.58 -2.36 -25.78
CA ASN A 118 -14.86 -2.32 -27.21
C ASN A 118 -16.33 -2.63 -27.54
N ALA A 119 -17.04 -3.34 -26.65
CA ALA A 119 -18.45 -3.63 -26.81
C ALA A 119 -19.35 -2.45 -26.40
N ASP A 120 -18.87 -1.55 -25.53
CA ASP A 120 -19.62 -0.39 -25.07
C ASP A 120 -19.64 0.74 -26.12
N PRO A 121 -20.82 1.09 -26.69
CA PRO A 121 -20.91 2.11 -27.73
C PRO A 121 -20.59 3.53 -27.24
N VAL A 122 -20.82 3.84 -25.96
CA VAL A 122 -20.51 5.14 -25.35
C VAL A 122 -19.01 5.31 -25.23
N ILE A 123 -18.30 4.29 -24.74
CA ILE A 123 -16.84 4.29 -24.64
C ILE A 123 -16.21 4.41 -26.02
N VAL A 124 -16.68 3.61 -27.00
CA VAL A 124 -16.15 3.67 -28.37
C VAL A 124 -16.47 5.01 -29.06
N TRP A 125 -17.62 5.62 -28.79
CA TRP A 125 -17.93 6.99 -29.25
C TRP A 125 -16.98 8.02 -28.62
N GLN A 126 -16.78 7.96 -27.31
CA GLN A 126 -15.90 8.86 -26.57
C GLN A 126 -14.45 8.74 -27.05
N HIS A 127 -13.96 7.52 -27.30
CA HIS A 127 -12.64 7.26 -27.87
C HIS A 127 -12.49 7.87 -29.28
N ARG A 128 -13.48 7.68 -30.16
CA ARG A 128 -13.45 8.23 -31.54
C ARG A 128 -13.46 9.75 -31.57
N HIS A 129 -14.07 10.40 -30.59
CA HIS A 129 -14.19 11.86 -30.52
C HIS A 129 -13.33 12.52 -29.44
N PHE A 130 -12.41 11.76 -28.83
CA PHE A 130 -11.66 12.14 -27.64
C PHE A 130 -11.09 13.57 -27.70
N LEU A 131 -10.34 13.90 -28.75
CA LEU A 131 -9.71 15.22 -28.85
C LEU A 131 -10.74 16.37 -28.91
N LYS A 132 -11.86 16.17 -29.62
CA LYS A 132 -12.94 17.16 -29.70
C LYS A 132 -13.60 17.34 -28.33
N ILE A 133 -13.86 16.24 -27.63
CA ILE A 133 -14.48 16.25 -26.30
C ILE A 133 -13.55 16.93 -25.28
N VAL A 134 -12.26 16.59 -25.27
CA VAL A 134 -11.28 17.19 -24.34
C VAL A 134 -11.15 18.70 -24.56
N VAL A 135 -11.06 19.17 -25.80
CA VAL A 135 -11.01 20.62 -26.08
C VAL A 135 -12.31 21.31 -25.70
N LEU A 136 -13.46 20.72 -26.08
CA LEU A 136 -14.77 21.27 -25.79
C LEU A 136 -15.04 21.34 -24.28
N MET A 137 -15.01 20.20 -23.59
CA MET A 137 -15.34 20.10 -22.17
C MET A 137 -14.22 20.64 -21.28
N GLY A 138 -12.97 20.54 -21.69
CA GLY A 138 -11.82 20.97 -20.91
C GLY A 138 -11.54 22.47 -20.99
N LEU A 139 -11.81 23.12 -22.13
CA LEU A 139 -11.44 24.52 -22.36
C LEU A 139 -12.62 25.41 -22.77
N VAL A 140 -13.42 24.96 -23.74
CA VAL A 140 -14.48 25.80 -24.32
C VAL A 140 -15.65 25.96 -23.35
N VAL A 141 -16.22 24.87 -22.82
CA VAL A 141 -17.31 24.91 -21.85
C VAL A 141 -16.98 25.78 -20.63
N PRO A 142 -15.86 25.60 -19.91
CA PRO A 142 -15.55 26.44 -18.77
C PRO A 142 -15.39 27.92 -19.13
N MET A 143 -14.86 28.22 -20.33
CA MET A 143 -14.80 29.59 -20.87
C MET A 143 -16.19 30.16 -21.16
N LEU A 144 -17.07 29.41 -21.82
CA LEU A 144 -18.44 29.83 -22.15
C LEU A 144 -19.25 30.11 -20.88
N VAL A 145 -19.18 29.23 -19.89
CA VAL A 145 -19.88 29.38 -18.61
C VAL A 145 -19.43 30.66 -17.90
N ALA A 146 -18.13 30.94 -17.85
CA ALA A 146 -17.63 32.19 -17.29
C ALA A 146 -17.99 33.44 -18.13
N GLY A 147 -18.16 33.25 -19.44
CA GLY A 147 -18.69 34.25 -20.35
C GLY A 147 -20.08 34.76 -19.98
N ILE A 148 -20.91 33.96 -19.29
CA ILE A 148 -22.25 34.37 -18.82
C ILE A 148 -22.17 35.57 -17.87
N TRP A 149 -21.09 35.69 -17.09
CA TRP A 149 -20.81 36.86 -16.25
C TRP A 149 -19.68 37.75 -16.79
N GLY A 150 -19.42 37.66 -18.10
CA GLY A 150 -18.47 38.51 -18.82
C GLY A 150 -16.99 38.22 -18.53
N ASP A 151 -16.64 37.03 -18.06
CA ASP A 151 -15.26 36.65 -17.72
C ASP A 151 -14.73 35.47 -18.56
N TRP A 152 -14.83 35.61 -19.89
CA TRP A 152 -14.39 34.60 -20.86
C TRP A 152 -12.94 34.14 -20.61
N TRP A 153 -12.02 35.10 -20.50
CA TRP A 153 -10.59 34.81 -20.28
C TRP A 153 -10.32 34.19 -18.91
N GLY A 154 -11.02 34.62 -17.86
CA GLY A 154 -10.94 33.97 -16.56
C GLY A 154 -11.41 32.51 -16.62
N GLY A 155 -12.50 32.24 -17.32
CA GLY A 155 -12.98 30.87 -17.54
C GLY A 155 -11.99 30.00 -18.32
N PHE A 156 -11.38 30.53 -19.38
CA PHE A 156 -10.39 29.81 -20.18
C PHE A 156 -9.11 29.49 -19.39
N VAL A 157 -8.58 30.47 -18.62
CA VAL A 157 -7.33 30.30 -17.89
C VAL A 157 -7.51 29.54 -16.58
N TYR A 158 -8.45 29.96 -15.72
CA TYR A 158 -8.60 29.36 -14.39
C TYR A 158 -9.43 28.07 -14.42
N ALA A 159 -10.63 28.11 -15.00
CA ALA A 159 -11.53 26.94 -15.05
C ALA A 159 -11.19 25.96 -16.18
N GLY A 160 -10.49 26.43 -17.22
CA GLY A 160 -9.90 25.62 -18.27
C GLY A 160 -8.49 25.17 -17.88
N ILE A 161 -7.47 25.89 -18.32
CA ILE A 161 -6.05 25.47 -18.29
C ILE A 161 -5.57 25.07 -16.88
N LEU A 162 -5.66 25.98 -15.90
CA LEU A 162 -5.11 25.76 -14.57
C LEU A 162 -5.86 24.66 -13.83
N ARG A 163 -7.18 24.58 -13.97
CA ARG A 163 -7.97 23.47 -13.43
C ARG A 163 -7.57 22.12 -14.05
N ILE A 164 -7.33 22.04 -15.37
CA ILE A 164 -6.81 20.81 -16.01
C ILE A 164 -5.49 20.43 -15.34
N PHE A 165 -4.59 21.41 -15.19
CA PHE A 165 -3.28 21.21 -14.58
C PHE A 165 -3.40 20.68 -13.14
N PHE A 166 -4.25 21.27 -12.30
CA PHE A 166 -4.43 20.78 -10.93
C PHE A 166 -5.04 19.38 -10.85
N VAL A 167 -6.06 19.06 -11.67
CA VAL A 167 -6.60 17.68 -11.75
C VAL A 167 -5.52 16.70 -12.19
N GLN A 168 -4.66 17.12 -13.13
CA GLN A 168 -3.57 16.29 -13.59
C GLN A 168 -2.52 16.05 -12.49
N GLN A 169 -2.10 17.09 -11.75
CA GLN A 169 -1.16 16.92 -10.63
C GLN A 169 -1.78 16.03 -9.54
N ALA A 170 -3.07 16.21 -9.24
CA ALA A 170 -3.81 15.34 -8.33
C ALA A 170 -3.79 13.88 -8.81
N THR A 171 -4.06 13.62 -10.09
CA THR A 171 -4.00 12.26 -10.66
C THR A 171 -2.59 11.67 -10.54
N PHE A 172 -1.57 12.46 -10.82
CA PHE A 172 -0.16 12.05 -10.73
C PHE A 172 0.29 11.76 -9.29
N CYS A 173 -0.35 12.36 -8.29
CA CYS A 173 -0.13 12.02 -6.88
C CYS A 173 -0.54 10.58 -6.54
N VAL A 174 -1.46 9.96 -7.28
CA VAL A 174 -1.80 8.53 -7.09
C VAL A 174 -0.54 7.69 -7.36
N ASN A 175 0.04 7.85 -8.55
CA ASN A 175 1.23 7.12 -8.99
C ASN A 175 2.48 7.41 -8.13
N SER A 176 2.55 8.59 -7.51
CA SER A 176 3.73 9.00 -6.72
C SER A 176 3.50 8.96 -5.21
N LEU A 177 2.62 9.80 -4.67
CA LEU A 177 2.41 9.93 -3.23
C LEU A 177 1.75 8.68 -2.66
N ALA A 178 0.81 8.06 -3.39
CA ALA A 178 0.15 6.85 -2.91
C ALA A 178 1.05 5.60 -2.92
N HIS A 179 2.23 5.66 -3.55
CA HIS A 179 3.25 4.62 -3.47
C HIS A 179 4.45 4.98 -2.58
N TRP A 180 4.46 6.19 -2.00
CA TRP A 180 5.57 6.69 -1.20
C TRP A 180 5.18 7.01 0.24
N LEU A 181 4.05 7.67 0.45
CA LEU A 181 3.61 8.16 1.76
C LEU A 181 2.42 7.35 2.28
N GLY A 182 2.48 6.89 3.53
CA GLY A 182 1.36 6.22 4.21
C GLY A 182 1.69 4.89 4.83
N GLU A 183 0.65 4.10 5.07
CA GLU A 183 0.75 2.76 5.66
C GLU A 183 0.31 1.68 4.67
N GLN A 184 0.67 0.43 4.97
CA GLN A 184 0.26 -0.74 4.20
C GLN A 184 -0.55 -1.66 5.12
N PRO A 185 -1.84 -1.35 5.35
CA PRO A 185 -2.68 -2.09 6.29
C PRO A 185 -3.17 -3.45 5.79
N PHE A 186 -3.12 -3.74 4.48
CA PHE A 186 -3.65 -4.97 3.90
C PHE A 186 -2.56 -5.84 3.27
N ASP A 187 -1.66 -5.26 2.49
CA ASP A 187 -0.54 -5.99 1.88
C ASP A 187 0.68 -5.08 1.67
N ASP A 188 1.89 -5.61 1.85
CA ASP A 188 3.16 -4.90 1.66
C ASP A 188 4.11 -5.54 0.63
N ARG A 189 3.62 -6.52 -0.15
CA ARG A 189 4.37 -7.09 -1.27
C ARG A 189 4.67 -6.06 -2.36
N ASN A 190 3.75 -5.12 -2.55
CA ASN A 190 3.86 -4.02 -3.50
C ASN A 190 4.04 -2.68 -2.76
N SER A 191 4.25 -1.59 -3.50
CA SER A 191 4.46 -0.24 -2.95
C SER A 191 3.22 0.61 -2.56
N PRO A 192 1.96 0.30 -2.96
CA PRO A 192 0.78 1.10 -2.61
C PRO A 192 0.60 1.30 -1.10
N ARG A 193 0.17 2.50 -0.70
CA ARG A 193 -0.01 2.94 0.67
C ARG A 193 -1.33 3.70 0.86
N ASP A 194 -1.90 3.55 2.05
CA ASP A 194 -3.05 4.31 2.52
C ASP A 194 -2.58 5.58 3.24
N HIS A 195 -3.07 6.75 2.82
CA HIS A 195 -2.75 8.02 3.46
C HIS A 195 -3.83 9.09 3.26
N VAL A 196 -4.27 9.72 4.36
CA VAL A 196 -5.38 10.69 4.33
C VAL A 196 -5.07 11.95 3.52
N VAL A 197 -3.84 12.48 3.58
CA VAL A 197 -3.47 13.67 2.79
C VAL A 197 -3.42 13.33 1.31
N THR A 198 -2.95 12.12 0.98
CA THR A 198 -2.98 11.63 -0.40
C THR A 198 -4.44 11.52 -0.85
N ALA A 199 -5.34 11.00 -0.01
CA ALA A 199 -6.76 10.89 -0.33
C ALA A 199 -7.42 12.27 -0.55
N LEU A 200 -7.07 13.27 0.25
CA LEU A 200 -7.53 14.65 0.03
C LEU A 200 -7.03 15.22 -1.30
N ALA A 201 -5.75 15.02 -1.62
CA ALA A 201 -5.16 15.49 -2.87
C ALA A 201 -5.74 14.78 -4.11
N THR A 202 -6.15 13.52 -3.96
CA THR A 202 -6.54 12.61 -5.05
C THR A 202 -8.02 12.27 -5.06
N MET A 203 -8.86 12.99 -4.30
CA MET A 203 -10.31 12.77 -4.28
C MET A 203 -10.75 11.36 -3.82
N GLY A 204 -10.01 10.76 -2.89
CA GLY A 204 -10.31 9.46 -2.29
C GLY A 204 -9.34 8.34 -2.68
N GLU A 205 -8.61 8.48 -3.79
CA GLU A 205 -7.69 7.45 -4.32
C GLU A 205 -6.44 7.20 -3.45
N GLY A 206 -6.25 7.97 -2.38
CA GLY A 206 -5.12 7.82 -1.46
C GLY A 206 -5.25 6.67 -0.47
N TYR A 207 -6.38 5.96 -0.44
CA TYR A 207 -6.48 4.64 0.22
C TYR A 207 -6.07 3.55 -0.77
N HIS A 208 -4.83 3.69 -1.25
CA HIS A 208 -4.36 2.98 -2.43
C HIS A 208 -3.88 1.57 -2.11
N ASN A 209 -3.52 1.28 -0.85
CA ASN A 209 -3.24 -0.08 -0.41
C ASN A 209 -4.51 -0.93 -0.44
N PHE A 210 -5.65 -0.36 0.02
CA PHE A 210 -6.94 -1.03 -0.11
C PHE A 210 -7.33 -1.26 -1.58
N HIS A 211 -7.20 -0.22 -2.42
CA HIS A 211 -7.53 -0.30 -3.84
C HIS A 211 -6.77 -1.43 -4.56
N HIS A 212 -5.46 -1.55 -4.32
CA HIS A 212 -4.65 -2.59 -4.96
C HIS A 212 -4.95 -4.00 -4.43
N GLU A 213 -5.26 -4.15 -3.13
CA GLU A 213 -5.60 -5.46 -2.57
C GLU A 213 -7.01 -5.91 -2.97
N PHE A 214 -7.95 -4.98 -3.11
CA PHE A 214 -9.37 -5.24 -3.36
C PHE A 214 -9.90 -4.47 -4.60
N PRO A 215 -9.33 -4.68 -5.80
CA PRO A 215 -9.55 -3.80 -6.98
C PRO A 215 -10.96 -3.86 -7.57
N SER A 216 -11.79 -4.82 -7.13
CA SER A 216 -13.19 -4.93 -7.53
C SER A 216 -14.17 -4.26 -6.56
N ASP A 217 -13.71 -3.74 -5.41
CA ASP A 217 -14.55 -2.94 -4.52
C ASP A 217 -14.79 -1.58 -5.17
N TYR A 218 -16.04 -1.09 -5.17
CA TYR A 218 -16.33 0.24 -5.73
C TYR A 218 -15.76 1.37 -4.86
N ARG A 219 -15.36 1.08 -3.62
CA ARG A 219 -14.85 2.04 -2.63
C ARG A 219 -13.33 2.00 -2.63
N ASN A 220 -12.69 3.15 -2.47
CA ASN A 220 -11.28 3.17 -2.06
C ASN A 220 -11.16 3.20 -0.53
N ALA A 221 -12.09 3.88 0.14
CA ALA A 221 -12.09 3.96 1.59
C ALA A 221 -13.29 3.23 2.21
N ILE A 222 -13.02 2.23 3.05
CA ILE A 222 -14.05 1.34 3.60
C ILE A 222 -14.82 1.92 4.79
N ARG A 223 -14.22 2.83 5.56
CA ARG A 223 -14.88 3.41 6.74
C ARG A 223 -15.71 4.64 6.32
N TRP A 224 -16.81 4.87 7.02
CA TRP A 224 -17.75 5.95 6.72
C TRP A 224 -17.14 7.36 6.94
N TYR A 225 -16.18 7.50 7.85
CA TYR A 225 -15.52 8.80 8.10
C TYR A 225 -14.30 9.05 7.20
N GLN A 226 -13.83 8.03 6.47
CA GLN A 226 -12.68 8.20 5.57
C GLN A 226 -13.10 9.02 4.35
N TYR A 227 -12.28 10.02 4.04
CA TYR A 227 -12.50 10.92 2.90
C TYR A 227 -12.42 10.17 1.57
N ASP A 228 -13.58 9.95 0.97
CA ASP A 228 -13.73 9.30 -0.33
C ASP A 228 -15.02 9.84 -0.97
N PRO A 229 -14.95 11.01 -1.63
CA PRO A 229 -16.10 11.62 -2.28
C PRO A 229 -16.63 10.79 -3.46
N THR A 230 -15.79 10.00 -4.14
CA THR A 230 -16.22 9.15 -5.27
C THR A 230 -17.12 8.01 -4.76
N LYS A 231 -16.76 7.36 -3.64
CA LYS A 231 -17.63 6.39 -2.94
C LYS A 231 -19.01 6.96 -2.64
N TRP A 232 -19.07 8.17 -2.09
CA TRP A 232 -20.35 8.78 -1.72
C TRP A 232 -21.18 9.15 -2.95
N ALA A 233 -20.55 9.65 -4.00
CA ALA A 233 -21.23 9.92 -5.27
C ALA A 233 -21.83 8.64 -5.87
N ILE A 234 -21.04 7.55 -5.95
CA ILE A 234 -21.48 6.26 -6.47
C ILE A 234 -22.59 5.67 -5.60
N TRP A 235 -22.47 5.75 -4.27
CA TRP A 235 -23.51 5.29 -3.35
C TRP A 235 -24.82 6.06 -3.54
N CYS A 236 -24.78 7.38 -3.66
CA CYS A 236 -25.95 8.22 -3.96
C CYS A 236 -26.59 7.84 -5.30
N TRP A 237 -25.79 7.61 -6.35
CA TRP A 237 -26.29 7.09 -7.63
C TRP A 237 -26.95 5.72 -7.48
N GLY A 238 -26.43 4.87 -6.60
CA GLY A 238 -27.06 3.61 -6.21
C GLY A 238 -28.44 3.80 -5.60
N GLN A 239 -28.58 4.74 -4.66
CA GLN A 239 -29.87 5.05 -4.02
C GLN A 239 -30.90 5.62 -5.03
N MET A 240 -30.44 6.36 -6.03
CA MET A 240 -31.29 6.91 -7.09
C MET A 240 -31.57 5.92 -8.24
N GLY A 241 -30.98 4.72 -8.20
CA GLY A 241 -31.11 3.72 -9.27
C GLY A 241 -30.31 4.02 -10.54
N LEU A 242 -29.42 5.02 -10.50
CA LEU A 242 -28.49 5.39 -11.58
C LEU A 242 -27.26 4.49 -11.65
N ALA A 243 -26.88 3.88 -10.53
CA ALA A 243 -25.86 2.84 -10.45
C ALA A 243 -26.47 1.57 -9.85
N ARG A 244 -26.00 0.40 -10.30
CA ARG A 244 -26.45 -0.93 -9.84
C ARG A 244 -25.24 -1.83 -9.67
N ASP A 245 -25.44 -2.97 -9.01
CA ASP A 245 -24.41 -4.00 -8.82
C ASP A 245 -23.11 -3.46 -8.21
N LEU A 246 -23.24 -2.56 -7.23
CA LEU A 246 -22.11 -2.02 -6.48
C LEU A 246 -21.39 -3.17 -5.75
N LYS A 247 -20.18 -3.49 -6.22
CA LYS A 247 -19.39 -4.60 -5.69
C LYS A 247 -18.67 -4.18 -4.42
N MET A 248 -18.81 -4.98 -3.37
CA MET A 248 -18.09 -4.83 -2.11
C MET A 248 -17.48 -6.16 -1.72
N PHE A 249 -16.25 -6.14 -1.22
CA PHE A 249 -15.66 -7.33 -0.60
C PHE A 249 -16.34 -7.60 0.75
N ARG A 250 -16.41 -8.88 1.13
CA ARG A 250 -16.93 -9.28 2.44
C ARG A 250 -16.00 -8.75 3.53
N GLU A 251 -16.55 -8.18 4.59
CA GLU A 251 -15.77 -7.63 5.72
C GLU A 251 -14.78 -8.65 6.29
N ASN A 252 -15.16 -9.92 6.34
CA ASN A 252 -14.28 -11.00 6.79
C ASN A 252 -13.00 -11.15 5.95
N GLU A 253 -13.06 -10.97 4.63
CA GLU A 253 -11.86 -11.06 3.78
C GLU A 253 -10.97 -9.82 3.93
N ILE A 254 -11.58 -8.65 4.12
CA ILE A 254 -10.86 -7.39 4.41
C ILE A 254 -10.13 -7.50 5.76
N GLU A 255 -10.80 -7.98 6.80
CA GLU A 255 -10.23 -8.12 8.14
C GLU A 255 -9.18 -9.25 8.21
N LYS A 256 -9.32 -10.33 7.42
CA LYS A 256 -8.22 -11.32 7.27
C LYS A 256 -6.93 -10.66 6.79
N GLY A 257 -6.99 -9.85 5.72
CA GLY A 257 -5.81 -9.14 5.21
C GLY A 257 -5.21 -8.20 6.26
N ARG A 258 -6.06 -7.45 6.98
CA ARG A 258 -5.64 -6.56 8.07
C ARG A 258 -4.93 -7.32 9.20
N VAL A 259 -5.50 -8.44 9.66
CA VAL A 259 -4.93 -9.26 10.73
C VAL A 259 -3.62 -9.91 10.29
N GLN A 260 -3.54 -10.45 9.08
CA GLN A 260 -2.32 -11.00 8.52
C GLN A 260 -1.19 -9.97 8.51
N GLN A 261 -1.49 -8.74 8.11
CA GLN A 261 -0.52 -7.66 8.05
C GLN A 261 -0.12 -7.12 9.43
N LEU A 262 -1.05 -7.10 10.39
CA LEU A 262 -0.74 -6.83 11.80
C LEU A 262 0.14 -7.92 12.41
N GLN A 263 -0.15 -9.19 12.14
CA GLN A 263 0.65 -10.32 12.62
C GLN A 263 2.09 -10.21 12.13
N LYS A 264 2.28 -9.89 10.84
CA LYS A 264 3.62 -9.67 10.28
C LYS A 264 4.39 -8.55 10.99
N LYS A 265 3.72 -7.44 11.34
CA LYS A 265 4.33 -6.33 12.11
C LYS A 265 4.69 -6.77 13.53
N VAL A 266 3.82 -7.54 14.19
CA VAL A 266 4.06 -8.11 15.52
C VAL A 266 5.25 -9.07 15.49
N ASP A 267 5.31 -9.98 14.51
CA ASP A 267 6.39 -10.95 14.36
C ASP A 267 7.74 -10.28 14.14
N LYS A 268 7.78 -9.22 13.31
CA LYS A 268 8.99 -8.44 13.11
C LYS A 268 9.47 -7.80 14.42
N LYS A 269 8.56 -7.14 15.16
CA LYS A 269 8.89 -6.53 16.45
C LYS A 269 9.30 -7.58 17.49
N ARG A 270 8.67 -8.75 17.46
CA ARG A 270 9.01 -9.89 18.31
C ARG A 270 10.43 -10.37 18.04
N ALA A 271 10.86 -10.45 16.78
CA ALA A 271 12.21 -10.87 16.42
C ALA A 271 13.32 -9.91 16.87
N GLU A 272 13.01 -8.65 17.17
CA GLU A 272 13.95 -7.65 17.67
C GLU A 272 14.16 -7.72 19.20
N LEU A 273 13.35 -8.50 19.91
CA LEU A 273 13.40 -8.64 21.36
C LEU A 273 14.15 -9.91 21.76
N ASP A 274 14.86 -9.85 22.89
CA ASP A 274 15.45 -11.02 23.53
C ASP A 274 14.37 -11.76 24.33
N TRP A 275 14.14 -13.03 23.99
CA TRP A 275 13.18 -13.92 24.65
C TRP A 275 13.85 -15.03 25.46
N GLY A 276 15.16 -14.89 25.70
CA GLY A 276 16.02 -15.90 26.28
C GLY A 276 16.23 -17.09 25.36
N THR A 277 16.94 -18.10 25.87
CA THR A 277 17.24 -19.32 25.12
C THR A 277 15.96 -20.08 24.76
N PRO A 278 15.75 -20.42 23.47
CA PRO A 278 14.62 -21.24 23.04
C PRO A 278 14.61 -22.60 23.73
N LEU A 279 13.41 -23.12 24.06
CA LEU A 279 13.28 -24.41 24.75
C LEU A 279 13.90 -25.57 23.97
N SER A 280 13.92 -25.49 22.63
CA SER A 280 14.54 -26.48 21.74
C SER A 280 16.07 -26.51 21.80
N GLU A 281 16.69 -25.45 22.31
CA GLU A 281 18.16 -25.32 22.42
C GLU A 281 18.66 -25.58 23.84
N LEU A 282 17.76 -25.69 24.82
CA LEU A 282 18.12 -25.99 26.19
C LEU A 282 18.55 -27.47 26.34
N PRO A 283 19.57 -27.75 27.17
CA PRO A 283 19.95 -29.13 27.47
C PRO A 283 18.83 -29.83 28.24
N VAL A 284 18.69 -31.13 28.00
CA VAL A 284 17.81 -31.98 28.80
C VAL A 284 18.52 -32.36 30.10
N MET A 285 17.82 -32.24 31.22
CA MET A 285 18.30 -32.54 32.57
C MET A 285 17.41 -33.59 33.23
N GLU A 286 18.00 -34.61 33.86
CA GLU A 286 17.25 -35.57 34.68
C GLU A 286 16.83 -34.92 36.02
N TRP A 287 15.75 -35.40 36.62
CA TRP A 287 15.25 -34.80 37.87
C TRP A 287 16.26 -34.90 39.02
N GLU A 288 16.95 -36.05 39.13
CA GLU A 288 17.98 -36.28 40.14
C GLU A 288 19.15 -35.29 39.99
N GLU A 289 19.52 -34.98 38.75
CA GLU A 289 20.56 -34.00 38.44
C GLU A 289 20.13 -32.58 38.84
N PHE A 290 18.88 -32.21 38.56
CA PHE A 290 18.32 -30.93 39.01
C PHE A 290 18.40 -30.79 40.55
N VAL A 291 17.95 -31.82 41.28
CA VAL A 291 17.96 -31.81 42.76
C VAL A 291 19.38 -31.69 43.30
N GLU A 292 20.36 -32.37 42.70
CA GLU A 292 21.76 -32.29 43.12
C GLU A 292 22.33 -30.88 42.87
N ARG A 293 22.14 -30.33 41.67
CA ARG A 293 22.61 -28.97 41.32
C ARG A 293 21.94 -27.89 42.17
N ALA A 294 20.68 -28.08 42.57
CA ALA A 294 19.95 -27.15 43.42
C ALA A 294 20.48 -27.07 44.86
N ARG A 295 21.40 -27.95 45.28
CA ARG A 295 22.07 -27.85 46.59
C ARG A 295 23.07 -26.70 46.66
N SER A 296 23.65 -26.30 45.52
CA SER A 296 24.70 -25.28 45.44
C SER A 296 24.29 -24.03 44.64
N ARG A 297 23.16 -24.08 43.92
CA ARG A 297 22.60 -22.98 43.13
C ARG A 297 21.10 -22.85 43.41
N ALA A 298 20.56 -21.65 43.40
CA ALA A 298 19.12 -21.45 43.49
C ALA A 298 18.42 -21.79 42.16
N LEU A 299 18.12 -23.08 41.97
CA LEU A 299 17.39 -23.57 40.80
C LEU A 299 15.92 -23.84 41.13
N VAL A 300 15.02 -23.47 40.23
CA VAL A 300 13.58 -23.77 40.34
C VAL A 300 13.06 -24.40 39.06
N VAL A 301 12.15 -25.38 39.17
CA VAL A 301 11.43 -25.90 38.00
C VAL A 301 10.09 -25.19 37.89
N VAL A 302 9.81 -24.64 36.71
CA VAL A 302 8.50 -24.08 36.37
C VAL A 302 8.12 -24.60 34.99
N ALA A 303 6.95 -25.23 34.88
CA ALA A 303 6.43 -25.82 33.66
C ALA A 303 7.40 -26.81 32.98
N GLY A 304 8.13 -27.61 33.77
CA GLY A 304 9.11 -28.57 33.26
C GLY A 304 10.43 -27.95 32.77
N VAL A 305 10.63 -26.63 32.94
CA VAL A 305 11.86 -25.91 32.59
C VAL A 305 12.61 -25.52 33.87
N VAL A 306 13.90 -25.77 33.90
CA VAL A 306 14.80 -25.40 35.00
C VAL A 306 15.26 -23.96 34.78
N HIS A 307 15.10 -23.14 35.82
CA HIS A 307 15.52 -21.75 35.84
C HIS A 307 16.55 -21.52 36.94
N ASP A 308 17.63 -20.81 36.61
CA ASP A 308 18.62 -20.34 37.59
C ASP A 308 18.24 -18.95 38.06
N VAL A 309 17.78 -18.86 39.31
CA VAL A 309 17.26 -17.63 39.90
C VAL A 309 18.20 -17.06 40.97
N GLU A 310 19.45 -17.56 41.08
CA GLU A 310 20.43 -17.18 42.12
C GLU A 310 20.57 -15.66 42.26
N ASP A 311 20.81 -14.97 41.14
CA ASP A 311 21.00 -13.53 41.14
C ASP A 311 19.69 -12.76 41.39
N PHE A 312 18.55 -13.35 40.99
CA PHE A 312 17.23 -12.74 41.09
C PHE A 312 16.60 -12.87 42.49
N VAL A 313 17.05 -13.81 43.32
CA VAL A 313 16.46 -14.09 44.66
C VAL A 313 16.33 -12.82 45.52
N LYS A 314 17.27 -11.89 45.43
CA LYS A 314 17.28 -10.64 46.21
C LYS A 314 16.33 -9.58 45.67
N GLU A 315 16.01 -9.64 44.38
CA GLU A 315 15.20 -8.66 43.67
C GLU A 315 13.74 -9.12 43.50
N HIS A 316 13.45 -10.38 43.85
CA HIS A 316 12.11 -10.95 43.75
C HIS A 316 11.06 -10.11 44.51
N PRO A 317 10.07 -9.52 43.82
CA PRO A 317 9.10 -8.60 44.45
C PRO A 317 8.23 -9.23 45.56
N GLY A 318 8.00 -10.55 45.49
CA GLY A 318 7.29 -11.29 46.54
C GLY A 318 8.16 -11.58 47.77
N GLY A 319 9.40 -11.10 47.80
CA GLY A 319 10.37 -11.29 48.87
C GLY A 319 11.19 -12.56 48.73
N ARG A 320 12.37 -12.54 49.36
CA ARG A 320 13.37 -13.63 49.32
C ARG A 320 12.82 -14.96 49.85
N ALA A 321 12.05 -14.94 50.93
CA ALA A 321 11.53 -16.15 51.55
C ALA A 321 10.63 -16.95 50.59
N MET A 322 9.83 -16.24 49.77
CA MET A 322 8.86 -16.85 48.87
C MET A 322 9.54 -17.59 47.70
N ILE A 323 10.55 -16.98 47.09
CA ILE A 323 11.30 -17.63 46.01
C ILE A 323 12.19 -18.76 46.55
N GLN A 324 12.79 -18.58 47.73
CA GLN A 324 13.61 -19.61 48.37
C GLN A 324 12.81 -20.88 48.69
N ALA A 325 11.52 -20.75 49.01
CA ALA A 325 10.64 -21.89 49.29
C ALA A 325 10.47 -22.84 48.08
N GLY A 326 10.64 -22.31 46.86
CA GLY A 326 10.58 -23.05 45.60
C GLY A 326 11.92 -23.62 45.12
N VAL A 327 13.05 -23.22 45.71
CA VAL A 327 14.39 -23.71 45.32
C VAL A 327 14.48 -25.23 45.51
N GLY A 328 14.98 -25.92 44.49
CA GLY A 328 15.11 -27.38 44.44
C GLY A 328 13.79 -28.13 44.26
N LYS A 329 12.70 -27.44 43.90
CA LYS A 329 11.36 -28.02 43.71
C LYS A 329 10.74 -27.62 42.37
N ASP A 330 9.66 -28.32 42.03
CA ASP A 330 8.71 -27.86 41.03
C ASP A 330 7.80 -26.77 41.65
N ALA A 331 8.05 -25.52 41.26
CA ALA A 331 7.32 -24.34 41.67
C ALA A 331 6.21 -23.96 40.70
N THR A 332 5.84 -24.83 39.73
CA THR A 332 4.81 -24.54 38.71
C THR A 332 3.49 -24.10 39.33
N ALA A 333 3.02 -24.78 40.36
CA ALA A 333 1.77 -24.43 41.05
C ALA A 333 1.90 -23.10 41.80
N MET A 334 3.05 -22.85 42.45
CA MET A 334 3.30 -21.58 43.14
C MET A 334 3.33 -20.39 42.16
N PHE A 335 3.84 -20.61 40.95
CA PHE A 335 4.01 -19.59 39.93
C PHE A 335 2.72 -19.30 39.14
N ASN A 336 1.92 -20.33 38.82
CA ASN A 336 0.75 -20.24 37.92
C ASN A 336 -0.61 -20.23 38.64
N GLY A 337 -0.72 -19.66 39.84
CA GLY A 337 -2.02 -19.41 40.48
C GLY A 337 -2.45 -20.39 41.56
N GLY A 338 -1.59 -21.32 42.00
CA GLY A 338 -1.82 -22.10 43.22
C GLY A 338 -1.62 -21.28 44.49
N VAL A 339 -0.79 -20.23 44.43
CA VAL A 339 -0.64 -19.23 45.50
C VAL A 339 -0.68 -17.81 44.92
N TYR A 340 0.13 -17.55 43.89
CA TYR A 340 0.15 -16.29 43.16
C TYR A 340 0.05 -16.54 41.66
N TYR A 341 -0.71 -15.71 40.96
CA TYR A 341 -0.81 -15.75 39.51
C TYR A 341 0.12 -14.68 38.93
N HIS A 342 1.31 -15.09 38.50
CA HIS A 342 2.36 -14.17 38.05
C HIS A 342 1.96 -13.45 36.75
N SER A 343 2.39 -12.20 36.62
CA SER A 343 2.07 -11.35 35.46
C SER A 343 2.91 -11.73 34.23
N ASN A 344 2.49 -11.28 33.03
CA ASN A 344 3.27 -11.46 31.80
C ASN A 344 4.72 -10.94 31.92
N ALA A 345 4.94 -9.86 32.67
CA ALA A 345 6.28 -9.33 32.93
C ALA A 345 7.16 -10.33 33.72
N ALA A 346 6.58 -11.01 34.72
CA ALA A 346 7.27 -12.06 35.47
C ALA A 346 7.55 -13.29 34.61
N HIS A 347 6.63 -13.68 33.73
CA HIS A 347 6.88 -14.76 32.74
C HIS A 347 8.01 -14.39 31.76
N ASN A 348 8.04 -13.15 31.27
CA ASN A 348 9.11 -12.67 30.39
C ASN A 348 10.46 -12.66 31.11
N LEU A 349 10.51 -12.18 32.36
CA LEU A 349 11.75 -12.21 33.15
C LEU A 349 12.21 -13.64 33.42
N LEU A 350 11.29 -14.54 33.78
CA LEU A 350 11.59 -15.95 34.00
C LEU A 350 12.20 -16.60 32.75
N SER A 351 11.76 -16.21 31.55
CA SER A 351 12.33 -16.73 30.30
C SER A 351 13.82 -16.45 30.11
N MET A 352 14.33 -15.37 30.72
CA MET A 352 15.75 -14.99 30.68
C MET A 352 16.63 -15.86 31.57
N MET A 353 16.03 -16.62 32.49
CA MET A 353 16.73 -17.40 33.51
C MET A 353 16.77 -18.91 33.19
N ARG A 354 16.36 -19.32 31.99
CA ARG A 354 16.30 -20.74 31.60
C ARG A 354 17.68 -21.35 31.45
N VAL A 355 17.87 -22.55 32.01
CA VAL A 355 19.15 -23.28 31.92
C VAL A 355 19.03 -24.71 31.42
N ALA A 356 17.86 -25.36 31.57
CA ALA A 356 17.62 -26.72 31.07
C ALA A 356 16.13 -27.04 30.97
N VAL A 357 15.78 -28.13 30.30
CA VAL A 357 14.43 -28.73 30.30
C VAL A 357 14.51 -30.07 31.03
N ILE A 358 13.60 -30.32 31.98
CA ILE A 358 13.52 -31.62 32.65
C ILE A 358 13.11 -32.68 31.63
N ARG A 359 13.69 -33.88 31.68
CA ARG A 359 13.29 -34.98 30.80
C ARG A 359 11.79 -35.27 30.95
N GLY A 360 11.04 -35.25 29.83
CA GLY A 360 9.58 -35.35 29.83
C GLY A 360 8.83 -34.07 30.23
N GLY A 361 9.55 -33.00 30.61
CA GLY A 361 8.99 -31.71 31.01
C GLY A 361 8.28 -30.95 29.88
N SER A 362 8.58 -31.25 28.62
CA SER A 362 7.84 -30.70 27.46
C SER A 362 6.43 -31.29 27.31
N GLU A 363 6.07 -32.34 28.06
CA GLU A 363 4.74 -32.97 28.04
C GLU A 363 3.78 -32.41 29.12
N VAL A 364 4.22 -31.40 29.88
CA VAL A 364 3.43 -30.78 30.96
C VAL A 364 2.17 -30.11 30.37
N GLU A 365 1.03 -30.33 31.02
CA GLU A 365 -0.32 -29.87 30.58
C GLU A 365 -0.41 -28.38 30.26
N ILE A 366 0.44 -27.55 30.87
CA ILE A 366 0.46 -26.10 30.61
C ILE A 366 0.93 -25.76 29.19
N TRP A 367 1.71 -26.64 28.55
CA TRP A 367 2.12 -26.53 27.14
C TRP A 367 1.08 -27.14 26.18
N LYS A 368 0.16 -27.97 26.67
CA LYS A 368 -0.92 -28.59 25.87
C LYS A 368 -2.16 -27.72 25.76
N ARG A 369 -2.34 -26.76 26.68
CA ARG A 369 -3.40 -25.76 26.55
C ARG A 369 -3.00 -24.85 25.38
N PRO A 370 -3.80 -24.74 24.30
CA PRO A 370 -3.60 -23.66 23.35
C PRO A 370 -3.60 -22.37 24.18
N GLN A 371 -2.53 -21.59 24.05
CA GLN A 371 -2.45 -20.25 24.58
C GLN A 371 -3.77 -19.59 24.15
N LYS A 372 -4.70 -19.36 25.09
CA LYS A 372 -5.93 -18.64 24.75
C LYS A 372 -5.43 -17.34 24.15
N GLU A 373 -5.62 -17.19 22.85
CA GLU A 373 -5.31 -15.95 22.13
C GLU A 373 -5.95 -14.83 22.96
N MET A 374 -5.09 -13.98 23.50
CA MET A 374 -5.47 -12.87 24.35
C MET A 374 -5.92 -11.71 23.50
#